data_AF-A0A7T1I918-F1
#
_entry.id   AF-A0A7T1I918-F1
#
_cell.length_a   1.000
_cell.length_b   1.000
_cell.length_c   1.000
_cell.angle_alpha   90.00
_cell.angle_beta   90.00
_cell.angle_gamma   90.00
#
_symmetry.space_group_name_H-M   'P 1'
#
loop_
_entity.id
_entity.type
_entity.pdbx_description
1 polymer ?
#
loop_
_entity_poly.entity_id
_entity_poly.type
_entity_poly.pdbx_seq_one_letter_code
_entity_poly.pdbx_strand_id
1 'polypeptide(L)'
;MVIFAPRLIPTLTPPPAVSSPSAASKPISGPGPGPSRPWQKQRRLWAAAAAAVVLVAGIALIQRQRGPSSASLATYTVLAASGNLPGVVSVSGELAAEKRVNVSPKRQGVIEELYVEEGDQVLRGQALARMDRGDLDDRLGELQAQLNSAQAELVRSRSELERNERLYRQNAISLSDYNRVRSTFLVDQAGVRAAGQRLAARRVELAELVVRAPFAGVISQRFADPGSFVTPTTTASATAGATSSSIVELSQGLEVIAKVPESDIGRVHMGQSATVRVDAFPDQRFEAKVLRITPRAVKINNVTSFDVVLRLVGEPPELRIGMTADIGFRTGQVRAETLVPTVAIVTESGRPGVLLVGKNNQPTFQPVELGISSGKDTQIISGLKSGTRVFIDLPPWAKKRP
;
A
#
# COMPACT_ATOMS: atom_id res chain seq x y z
N MET A 1 2.50 61.44 -16.27
CA MET A 1 3.29 62.42 -15.49
C MET A 1 4.45 61.65 -14.87
N VAL A 2 5.61 61.67 -15.54
CA VAL A 2 6.88 62.28 -15.07
C VAL A 2 7.69 61.28 -14.22
N ILE A 3 8.98 60.98 -14.37
CA ILE A 3 10.06 61.12 -15.38
C ILE A 3 11.34 60.61 -14.67
N PHE A 4 12.24 59.97 -15.43
CA PHE A 4 13.71 59.91 -15.32
C PHE A 4 14.45 59.94 -13.95
N ALA A 5 15.23 58.86 -13.76
CA ALA A 5 16.69 58.80 -13.96
C ALA A 5 17.67 59.47 -12.94
N PRO A 6 18.94 58.97 -12.93
CA PRO A 6 19.90 59.02 -11.82
C PRO A 6 21.03 60.03 -12.05
N ARG A 7 22.01 60.08 -11.11
CA ARG A 7 23.43 60.57 -11.18
C ARG A 7 23.78 61.28 -9.84
N LEU A 8 25.00 61.40 -9.28
CA LEU A 8 26.42 61.24 -9.66
C LEU A 8 27.24 61.46 -8.34
N ILE A 9 28.29 60.65 -8.08
CA ILE A 9 29.64 60.87 -7.43
C ILE A 9 29.85 61.91 -6.26
N PRO A 10 31.07 62.22 -5.73
CA PRO A 10 32.34 61.50 -5.44
C PRO A 10 32.95 61.80 -4.03
N THR A 11 34.18 61.30 -3.79
CA THR A 11 35.23 61.75 -2.82
C THR A 11 35.04 61.34 -1.34
N LEU A 12 36.04 61.00 -0.51
CA LEU A 12 37.42 61.50 -0.35
C LEU A 12 38.42 60.40 0.10
N THR A 13 39.68 60.68 -0.23
CA THR A 13 41.00 60.19 0.20
C THR A 13 41.37 60.64 1.64
N PRO A 14 42.65 60.60 2.13
CA PRO A 14 43.70 59.56 2.32
C PRO A 14 44.33 59.68 3.77
N PRO A 15 45.66 59.78 4.04
CA PRO A 15 46.88 58.89 3.97
C PRO A 15 47.50 58.71 5.43
N PRO A 16 48.83 58.69 5.77
CA PRO A 16 50.11 58.53 5.04
C PRO A 16 51.27 57.71 5.71
N ALA A 17 52.37 57.62 4.94
CA ALA A 17 53.81 57.66 5.32
C ALA A 17 54.44 56.41 5.98
N VAL A 18 55.71 56.03 5.74
CA VAL A 18 57.00 56.76 5.80
C VAL A 18 58.04 55.92 5.01
N SER A 19 58.57 56.33 3.84
CA SER A 19 59.82 57.10 3.58
C SER A 19 61.13 56.47 4.13
N SER A 20 61.99 55.88 3.29
CA SER A 20 63.18 56.50 2.64
C SER A 20 64.49 56.24 3.44
N PRO A 21 65.72 56.67 3.03
CA PRO A 21 66.34 56.90 1.71
C PRO A 21 67.77 56.25 1.63
N SER A 22 68.51 56.44 0.54
CA SER A 22 69.84 57.08 0.61
C SER A 22 70.49 57.15 -0.78
N ALA A 23 70.91 58.37 -1.12
CA ALA A 23 71.59 58.76 -2.34
C ALA A 23 73.05 59.14 -2.02
N ALA A 24 73.74 59.64 -3.06
CA ALA A 24 75.05 60.32 -3.08
C ALA A 24 76.25 59.40 -3.40
N SER A 25 77.25 59.76 -4.19
CA SER A 25 77.52 60.94 -5.04
C SER A 25 78.88 60.72 -5.75
N LYS A 26 78.97 61.07 -7.05
CA LYS A 26 80.04 61.75 -7.86
C LYS A 26 81.48 61.97 -7.26
N PRO A 27 82.54 62.41 -8.03
CA PRO A 27 82.89 62.34 -9.49
C PRO A 27 84.43 62.19 -9.82
N ILE A 28 84.81 62.44 -11.10
CA ILE A 28 86.05 63.05 -11.71
C ILE A 28 87.25 62.20 -12.25
N SER A 29 87.53 62.44 -13.56
CA SER A 29 88.81 62.51 -14.34
C SER A 29 89.76 61.29 -14.42
N GLY A 30 90.40 60.94 -15.55
CA GLY A 30 90.82 61.73 -16.72
C GLY A 30 91.21 60.86 -17.94
N PRO A 31 91.90 61.40 -18.98
CA PRO A 31 91.63 61.08 -20.40
C PRO A 31 92.78 60.46 -21.23
N GLY A 32 92.40 59.89 -22.39
CA GLY A 32 93.20 59.82 -23.66
C GLY A 32 93.85 58.46 -24.02
N PRO A 33 94.29 58.24 -25.28
CA PRO A 33 93.51 58.31 -26.53
C PRO A 33 93.82 57.16 -27.53
N GLY A 34 92.98 57.04 -28.58
CA GLY A 34 93.44 56.67 -29.93
C GLY A 34 93.11 55.27 -30.51
N PRO A 35 93.06 55.12 -31.85
CA PRO A 35 91.88 54.55 -32.53
C PRO A 35 92.18 53.41 -33.52
N SER A 36 91.14 52.70 -34.01
CA SER A 36 90.86 52.47 -35.45
C SER A 36 89.82 51.36 -35.73
N ARG A 37 89.07 51.56 -36.83
CA ARG A 37 87.92 50.84 -37.45
C ARG A 37 88.26 49.43 -38.02
N PRO A 38 87.39 48.72 -38.80
CA PRO A 38 85.95 48.86 -39.16
C PRO A 38 85.12 47.56 -38.94
N TRP A 39 83.81 47.62 -38.65
CA TRP A 39 82.65 47.63 -39.57
C TRP A 39 82.70 46.67 -40.78
N GLN A 40 82.07 45.49 -40.62
CA GLN A 40 81.38 44.65 -41.63
C GLN A 40 81.54 43.14 -41.30
N LYS A 41 80.80 42.63 -40.29
CA LYS A 41 80.56 41.18 -40.13
C LYS A 41 79.40 40.79 -39.19
N GLN A 42 78.58 41.74 -38.73
CA GLN A 42 77.51 41.46 -37.75
C GLN A 42 76.12 41.15 -38.35
N ARG A 43 75.88 41.33 -39.66
CA ARG A 43 74.54 41.06 -40.24
C ARG A 43 74.17 39.57 -40.38
N ARG A 44 75.13 38.64 -40.29
CA ARG A 44 74.88 37.19 -40.41
C ARG A 44 74.55 36.50 -39.08
N LEU A 45 75.04 37.04 -37.95
CA LEU A 45 74.76 36.49 -36.62
C LEU A 45 73.33 36.80 -36.14
N TRP A 46 72.79 37.97 -36.49
CA TRP A 46 71.40 38.33 -36.18
C TRP A 46 70.35 37.54 -37.00
N ALA A 47 70.69 37.15 -38.24
CA ALA A 47 69.82 36.32 -39.08
C ALA A 47 69.71 34.88 -38.55
N ALA A 48 70.80 34.31 -38.03
CA ALA A 48 70.80 32.97 -37.42
C ALA A 48 70.03 32.94 -36.08
N ALA A 49 70.14 34.00 -35.27
CA ALA A 49 69.39 34.14 -34.03
C ALA A 49 67.87 34.27 -34.27
N ALA A 50 67.45 35.02 -35.30
CA ALA A 50 66.05 35.13 -35.67
C ALA A 50 65.45 33.80 -36.15
N ALA A 51 66.20 33.01 -36.93
CA ALA A 51 65.77 31.69 -37.38
C ALA A 51 65.60 30.70 -36.21
N ALA A 52 66.50 30.73 -35.22
CA ALA A 52 66.39 29.89 -34.03
C ALA A 52 65.17 30.24 -33.17
N VAL A 53 64.84 31.53 -33.02
CA VAL A 53 63.65 31.97 -32.28
C VAL A 53 62.36 31.53 -32.99
N VAL A 54 62.31 31.61 -34.32
CA VAL A 54 61.14 31.13 -35.10
C VAL A 54 61.00 29.60 -35.00
N LEU A 55 62.11 28.86 -34.95
CA LEU A 55 62.09 27.40 -34.80
C LEU A 55 61.64 26.97 -33.40
N VAL A 56 62.13 27.65 -32.36
CA VAL A 56 61.70 27.40 -30.97
C VAL A 56 60.24 27.83 -30.77
N ALA A 57 59.82 28.96 -31.34
CA ALA A 57 58.43 29.40 -31.31
C ALA A 57 57.51 28.44 -32.08
N GLY A 58 57.96 27.90 -33.22
CA GLY A 58 57.24 26.89 -33.99
C GLY A 58 57.10 25.56 -33.25
N ILE A 59 58.16 25.09 -32.58
CA ILE A 59 58.12 23.88 -31.75
C ILE A 59 57.25 24.11 -30.51
N ALA A 60 57.32 25.29 -29.89
CA ALA A 60 56.46 25.67 -28.76
C ALA A 60 54.99 25.76 -29.18
N LEU A 61 54.68 26.25 -30.39
CA LEU A 61 53.32 26.29 -30.92
C LEU A 61 52.78 24.88 -31.18
N ILE A 62 53.60 23.98 -31.74
CA ILE A 62 53.24 22.59 -32.01
C ILE A 62 53.06 21.79 -30.71
N GLN A 63 53.88 22.04 -29.70
CA GLN A 63 53.70 21.43 -28.37
C GLN A 63 52.48 21.99 -27.63
N ARG A 64 52.17 23.28 -27.79
CA ARG A 64 50.98 23.90 -27.18
C ARG A 64 49.67 23.47 -27.85
N GLN A 65 49.71 23.04 -29.11
CA GLN A 65 48.59 22.38 -29.78
C GLN A 65 48.46 20.87 -29.44
N ARG A 66 49.45 20.29 -28.75
CA ARG A 66 49.41 18.91 -28.23
C ARG A 66 49.28 18.89 -26.70
N GLY A 67 48.55 19.84 -26.12
CA GLY A 67 48.05 19.74 -24.75
C GLY A 67 46.92 18.71 -24.64
N PRO A 68 46.78 18.00 -23.51
CA PRO A 68 45.96 16.80 -23.40
C PRO A 68 44.47 17.15 -23.38
N SER A 69 43.78 16.99 -24.51
CA SER A 69 42.32 16.94 -24.57
C SER A 69 41.80 15.60 -24.05
N SER A 70 42.20 15.20 -22.84
CA SER A 70 41.46 14.19 -22.08
C SER A 70 40.51 14.93 -21.13
N ALA A 71 39.46 15.53 -21.71
CA ALA A 71 38.27 15.90 -20.93
C ALA A 71 37.91 14.67 -20.09
N SER A 72 37.93 14.83 -18.77
CA SER A 72 37.89 13.72 -17.82
C SER A 72 36.63 12.89 -18.02
N LEU A 73 36.76 11.73 -18.68
CA LEU A 73 35.68 10.76 -18.86
C LEU A 73 35.05 10.33 -17.53
N ALA A 74 35.77 10.52 -16.42
CA ALA A 74 35.31 10.25 -15.07
C ALA A 74 34.01 10.96 -14.70
N THR A 75 33.72 12.13 -15.29
CA THR A 75 32.46 12.86 -15.03
C THR A 75 31.26 12.23 -15.74
N TYR A 76 31.50 11.48 -16.82
CA TYR A 76 30.47 10.95 -17.72
C TYR A 76 30.37 9.43 -17.69
N THR A 77 31.22 8.75 -16.93
CA THR A 77 31.30 7.28 -16.91
C THR A 77 31.24 6.72 -15.50
N VAL A 78 30.54 5.60 -15.34
CA VAL A 78 30.44 4.83 -14.10
C VAL A 78 30.90 3.41 -14.37
N LEU A 79 31.60 2.80 -13.41
CA LEU A 79 31.95 1.39 -13.46
C LEU A 79 30.73 0.56 -13.10
N ALA A 80 30.38 -0.40 -13.95
CA ALA A 80 29.38 -1.40 -13.61
C ALA A 80 29.92 -2.22 -12.43
N ALA A 81 29.20 -2.24 -11.31
CA ALA A 81 29.65 -2.88 -10.08
C ALA A 81 28.77 -4.07 -9.74
N SER A 82 29.35 -5.10 -9.12
CA SER A 82 28.56 -6.13 -8.46
C SER A 82 27.97 -5.58 -7.16
N GLY A 83 26.71 -5.85 -6.88
CA GLY A 83 26.07 -5.37 -5.67
C GLY A 83 24.73 -6.03 -5.40
N ASN A 84 24.11 -5.61 -4.30
CA ASN A 84 22.82 -6.14 -3.87
C ASN A 84 21.74 -5.11 -4.15
N LEU A 85 20.73 -5.46 -4.94
CA LEU A 85 19.52 -4.64 -5.06
C LEU A 85 18.52 -5.05 -3.99
N PRO A 86 17.95 -4.10 -3.24
CA PRO A 86 16.78 -4.39 -2.42
C PRO A 86 15.65 -4.76 -3.37
N GLY A 87 15.19 -6.01 -3.28
CA GLY A 87 13.98 -6.42 -3.98
C GLY A 87 12.81 -5.79 -3.26
N VAL A 88 12.15 -4.81 -3.90
CA VAL A 88 10.87 -4.30 -3.42
C VAL A 88 9.83 -4.65 -4.46
N VAL A 89 8.82 -5.40 -4.05
CA VAL A 89 7.63 -5.62 -4.87
C VAL A 89 6.60 -4.61 -4.38
N SER A 90 6.30 -3.62 -5.22
CA SER A 90 5.27 -2.62 -4.95
C SER A 90 4.00 -2.99 -5.67
N VAL A 91 2.90 -3.13 -4.92
CA VAL A 91 1.58 -3.43 -5.47
C VAL A 91 0.54 -2.51 -4.87
N SER A 92 -0.57 -2.35 -5.57
CA SER A 92 -1.74 -1.70 -5.01
C SER A 92 -2.58 -2.67 -4.18
N GLY A 93 -3.32 -2.13 -3.24
CA GLY A 93 -4.26 -2.85 -2.42
C GLY A 93 -5.28 -1.92 -1.78
N GLU A 94 -6.09 -2.51 -0.92
CA GLU A 94 -7.16 -1.80 -0.22
C GLU A 94 -7.23 -2.24 1.24
N LEU A 95 -7.68 -1.33 2.09
CA LEU A 95 -7.99 -1.62 3.49
C LEU A 95 -9.35 -2.29 3.55
N ALA A 96 -9.42 -3.47 4.18
CA ALA A 96 -10.62 -4.26 4.37
C ALA A 96 -10.83 -4.58 5.85
N ALA A 97 -12.06 -4.99 6.20
CA ALA A 97 -12.34 -5.50 7.53
C ALA A 97 -11.86 -6.95 7.67
N GLU A 98 -11.27 -7.32 8.81
CA GLU A 98 -10.89 -8.72 9.09
C GLU A 98 -12.12 -9.63 9.14
N LYS A 99 -13.23 -9.11 9.68
CA LYS A 99 -14.54 -9.76 9.65
C LYS A 99 -15.58 -8.75 9.22
N ARG A 100 -16.40 -9.13 8.24
CA ARG A 100 -17.55 -8.36 7.77
C ARG A 100 -18.75 -9.28 7.64
N VAL A 101 -19.89 -8.83 8.13
CA VAL A 101 -21.15 -9.56 7.96
C VAL A 101 -22.29 -8.58 7.75
N ASN A 102 -23.16 -8.90 6.80
CA ASN A 102 -24.43 -8.20 6.63
C ASN A 102 -25.44 -8.82 7.58
N VAL A 103 -25.93 -8.02 8.52
CA VAL A 103 -26.90 -8.45 9.52
C VAL A 103 -28.30 -8.23 8.97
N SER A 104 -29.09 -9.31 9.01
CA SER A 104 -30.42 -9.37 8.43
C SER A 104 -31.37 -10.07 9.39
N PRO A 105 -32.69 -9.83 9.29
CA PRO A 105 -33.64 -10.52 10.13
C PRO A 105 -33.71 -12.00 9.74
N LYS A 106 -34.13 -12.85 10.67
CA LYS A 106 -34.38 -14.27 10.39
C LYS A 106 -35.66 -14.50 9.57
N ARG A 107 -36.59 -13.56 9.63
CA ARG A 107 -37.84 -13.57 8.88
C ARG A 107 -38.06 -12.22 8.20
N GLN A 108 -38.73 -12.23 7.07
CA GLN A 108 -39.10 -10.99 6.39
C GLN A 108 -40.13 -10.19 7.18
N GLY A 109 -40.06 -8.86 7.10
CA GLY A 109 -40.99 -7.97 7.77
C GLY A 109 -40.58 -6.50 7.65
N VAL A 110 -41.30 -5.61 8.34
CA VAL A 110 -40.99 -4.19 8.39
C VAL A 110 -40.14 -3.87 9.62
N ILE A 111 -39.17 -2.96 9.49
CA ILE A 111 -38.43 -2.42 10.63
C ILE A 111 -39.33 -1.42 11.36
N GLU A 112 -39.60 -1.66 12.64
CA GLU A 112 -40.32 -0.72 13.50
C GLU A 112 -39.36 0.36 14.03
N GLU A 113 -38.22 -0.06 14.57
CA GLU A 113 -37.21 0.81 15.16
C GLU A 113 -35.80 0.36 14.80
N LEU A 114 -34.90 1.31 14.64
CA LEU A 114 -33.47 1.08 14.46
C LEU A 114 -32.70 1.76 15.60
N TYR A 115 -31.79 1.01 16.25
CA TYR A 115 -31.09 1.44 17.47
C TYR A 115 -29.65 1.89 17.25
N VAL A 116 -29.17 1.89 16.01
CA VAL A 116 -27.76 2.13 15.67
C VAL A 116 -27.63 2.99 14.41
N GLU A 117 -26.56 3.76 14.36
CA GLU A 117 -26.15 4.58 13.22
C GLU A 117 -24.82 4.09 12.61
N GLU A 118 -24.48 4.59 11.42
CA GLU A 118 -23.19 4.30 10.80
C GLU A 118 -22.05 4.90 11.62
N GLY A 119 -21.03 4.11 11.92
CA GLY A 119 -19.91 4.48 12.78
C GLY A 119 -20.09 4.09 14.25
N ASP A 120 -21.28 3.65 14.68
CA ASP A 120 -21.50 3.20 16.05
C ASP A 120 -20.73 1.93 16.38
N GLN A 121 -20.16 1.91 17.59
CA GLN A 121 -19.57 0.70 18.17
C GLN A 121 -20.64 -0.11 18.87
N VAL A 122 -20.70 -1.41 18.56
CA VAL A 122 -21.68 -2.33 19.12
C VAL A 122 -21.02 -3.54 19.76
N LEU A 123 -21.63 -4.04 20.82
CA LEU A 123 -21.23 -5.28 21.50
C LEU A 123 -21.97 -6.49 20.93
N ARG A 124 -21.38 -7.68 21.09
CA ARG A 124 -22.04 -8.94 20.74
C ARG A 124 -23.37 -9.07 21.48
N GLY A 125 -24.44 -9.34 20.75
CA GLY A 125 -25.80 -9.51 21.28
C GLY A 125 -26.57 -8.21 21.50
N GLN A 126 -25.96 -7.04 21.28
CA GLN A 126 -26.64 -5.76 21.32
C GLN A 126 -27.77 -5.72 20.28
N ALA A 127 -28.92 -5.17 20.67
CA ALA A 127 -30.03 -4.96 19.75
C ALA A 127 -29.66 -3.89 18.72
N LEU A 128 -29.84 -4.22 17.45
CA LEU A 128 -29.56 -3.33 16.32
C LEU A 128 -30.85 -2.76 15.75
N ALA A 129 -31.89 -3.59 15.64
CA ALA A 129 -33.20 -3.21 15.14
C ALA A 129 -34.31 -4.01 15.82
N ARG A 130 -35.52 -3.46 15.82
CA ARG A 130 -36.76 -4.15 16.19
C ARG A 130 -37.66 -4.23 14.96
N MET A 131 -38.09 -5.44 14.64
CA MET A 131 -39.08 -5.72 13.62
C MET A 131 -40.50 -5.48 14.16
N ASP A 132 -41.40 -5.08 13.27
CA ASP A 132 -42.83 -4.94 13.58
C ASP A 132 -43.41 -6.28 14.06
N ARG A 133 -44.14 -6.22 15.18
CA ARG A 133 -44.75 -7.38 15.84
C ARG A 133 -46.09 -7.77 15.22
N GLY A 134 -46.75 -6.87 14.49
CA GLY A 134 -48.06 -7.13 13.90
C GLY A 134 -49.06 -7.69 14.92
N ASP A 135 -49.68 -8.83 14.61
CA ASP A 135 -50.65 -9.54 15.45
C ASP A 135 -50.04 -10.64 16.34
N LEU A 136 -48.71 -10.69 16.48
CA LEU A 136 -48.04 -11.77 17.22
C LEU A 136 -48.40 -11.79 18.70
N ASP A 137 -48.64 -10.63 19.31
CA ASP A 137 -49.02 -10.55 20.72
C ASP A 137 -50.41 -11.18 20.97
N ASP A 138 -51.37 -10.95 20.07
CA ASP A 138 -52.71 -11.57 20.14
C ASP A 138 -52.62 -13.10 19.99
N ARG A 139 -51.81 -13.58 19.04
CA ARG A 139 -51.57 -15.02 18.83
C ARG A 139 -50.88 -15.68 20.04
N LEU A 140 -49.99 -14.96 20.73
CA LEU A 140 -49.40 -15.43 21.98
C LEU A 140 -50.45 -15.54 23.09
N GLY A 141 -51.36 -14.58 23.16
CA GLY A 141 -52.51 -14.61 24.06
C GLY A 141 -53.39 -15.84 23.84
N GLU A 142 -53.72 -16.14 22.57
CA GLU A 142 -54.51 -17.32 22.19
C GLU A 142 -53.82 -18.62 22.63
N LEU A 143 -52.52 -18.78 22.34
CA LEU A 143 -51.76 -19.97 22.73
C LEU A 143 -51.61 -20.12 24.25
N GLN A 144 -51.48 -19.01 24.97
CA GLN A 144 -51.47 -19.03 26.43
C GLN A 144 -52.83 -19.49 26.99
N ALA A 145 -53.94 -19.05 26.41
CA ALA A 145 -55.27 -19.52 26.79
C ALA A 145 -55.47 -21.02 26.50
N GLN A 146 -54.98 -21.50 25.35
CA GLN A 146 -54.99 -22.94 25.02
C GLN A 146 -54.16 -23.76 26.01
N LEU A 147 -52.99 -23.28 26.43
CA LEU A 147 -52.18 -23.94 27.46
C LEU A 147 -52.92 -23.98 28.80
N ASN A 148 -53.54 -22.87 29.22
CA ASN A 148 -54.29 -22.80 30.47
C ASN A 148 -55.48 -23.79 30.45
N SER A 149 -56.18 -23.92 29.31
CA SER A 149 -57.26 -24.90 29.12
C SER A 149 -56.76 -26.34 29.24
N ALA A 150 -55.66 -26.68 28.56
CA ALA A 150 -55.06 -28.02 28.66
C ALA A 150 -54.58 -28.34 30.09
N GLN A 151 -54.07 -27.34 30.81
CA GLN A 151 -53.65 -27.50 32.21
C GLN A 151 -54.85 -27.76 33.13
N ALA A 152 -55.96 -27.05 32.95
CA ALA A 152 -57.19 -27.30 33.71
C ALA A 152 -57.71 -28.73 33.48
N GLU A 153 -57.66 -29.21 32.23
CA GLU A 153 -58.06 -30.57 31.88
C GLU A 153 -57.15 -31.64 32.52
N LEU A 154 -55.83 -31.43 32.50
CA LEU A 154 -54.88 -32.31 33.20
C LEU A 154 -55.14 -32.36 34.71
N VAL A 155 -55.49 -31.23 35.34
CA VAL A 155 -55.83 -31.19 36.77
C VAL A 155 -57.10 -32.02 37.04
N ARG A 156 -58.09 -31.91 36.16
CA ARG A 156 -59.33 -32.70 36.23
C ARG A 156 -59.03 -34.20 36.12
N SER A 157 -58.34 -34.64 35.07
CA SER A 157 -58.05 -36.07 34.85
C SER A 157 -57.07 -36.65 35.85
N ARG A 158 -56.14 -35.85 36.38
CA ARG A 158 -55.29 -36.25 37.52
C ARG A 158 -56.12 -36.56 38.76
N SER A 159 -57.05 -35.68 39.12
CA SER A 159 -57.93 -35.88 40.28
C SER A 159 -58.81 -37.13 40.11
N GLU A 160 -59.26 -37.39 38.89
CA GLU A 160 -60.00 -38.60 38.53
C GLU A 160 -59.13 -39.86 38.63
N LEU A 161 -57.89 -39.82 38.13
CA LEU A 161 -56.95 -40.93 38.24
C LEU A 161 -56.65 -41.27 39.69
N GLU A 162 -56.34 -40.28 40.53
CA GLU A 162 -56.04 -40.48 41.96
C GLU A 162 -57.24 -41.07 42.72
N ARG A 163 -58.48 -40.66 42.36
CA ARG A 163 -59.69 -41.26 42.93
C ARG A 163 -59.87 -42.71 42.49
N ASN A 164 -59.76 -42.99 41.19
CA ASN A 164 -59.95 -44.33 40.64
C ASN A 164 -58.84 -45.30 41.07
N GLU A 165 -57.62 -44.80 41.29
CA GLU A 165 -56.53 -45.61 41.83
C GLU A 165 -56.85 -46.13 43.24
N ARG A 166 -57.41 -45.28 44.11
CA ARG A 166 -57.86 -45.73 45.45
C ARG A 166 -58.96 -46.79 45.36
N LEU A 167 -59.94 -46.59 44.48
CA LEU A 167 -61.03 -47.56 44.27
C LEU A 167 -60.51 -48.89 43.71
N TYR A 168 -59.56 -48.85 42.78
CA TYR A 168 -58.94 -50.05 42.22
C TYR A 168 -58.18 -50.85 43.29
N ARG A 169 -57.40 -50.17 44.15
CA ARG A 169 -56.72 -50.82 45.30
C ARG A 169 -57.70 -51.45 46.30
N GLN A 170 -58.92 -50.93 46.38
CA GLN A 170 -60.01 -51.48 47.19
C GLN A 170 -60.82 -52.56 46.46
N ASN A 171 -60.41 -52.96 45.25
CA ASN A 171 -61.13 -53.88 44.35
C ASN A 171 -62.57 -53.41 43.99
N ALA A 172 -62.84 -52.10 44.05
CA ALA A 172 -64.16 -51.53 43.78
C ALA A 172 -64.40 -51.20 42.30
N ILE A 173 -63.36 -51.21 41.45
CA ILE A 173 -63.46 -51.02 39.99
C ILE A 173 -62.58 -52.02 39.23
N SER A 174 -62.85 -52.23 37.95
CA SER A 174 -62.09 -53.13 37.10
C SER A 174 -60.72 -52.54 36.70
N LEU A 175 -59.77 -53.42 36.33
CA LEU A 175 -58.49 -52.99 35.73
C LEU A 175 -58.70 -52.21 34.43
N SER A 176 -59.70 -52.58 33.64
CA SER A 176 -60.05 -51.88 32.39
C SER A 176 -60.45 -50.43 32.67
N ASP A 177 -61.29 -50.19 33.68
CA ASP A 177 -61.72 -48.85 34.07
C ASP A 177 -60.57 -47.99 34.58
N TYR A 178 -59.71 -48.56 35.43
CA TYR A 178 -58.50 -47.87 35.88
C TYR A 178 -57.58 -47.51 34.70
N ASN A 179 -57.31 -48.46 33.80
CA ASN A 179 -56.46 -48.23 32.62
C ASN A 179 -57.05 -47.18 31.67
N ARG A 180 -58.38 -47.11 31.54
CA ARG A 180 -59.06 -46.06 30.77
C ARG A 180 -58.78 -44.67 31.33
N VAL A 181 -58.99 -44.46 32.64
CA VAL A 181 -58.71 -43.16 33.28
C VAL A 181 -57.22 -42.82 33.24
N ARG A 182 -56.35 -43.81 33.47
CA ARG A 182 -54.90 -43.64 33.34
C ARG A 182 -54.51 -43.20 31.93
N SER A 183 -55.12 -43.77 30.90
CA SER A 183 -54.88 -43.40 29.51
C SER A 183 -55.32 -41.97 29.23
N THR A 184 -56.50 -41.56 29.72
CA THR A 184 -56.96 -40.16 29.62
C THR A 184 -55.98 -39.19 30.27
N PHE A 185 -55.52 -39.46 31.50
CA PHE A 185 -54.50 -38.64 32.16
C PHE A 185 -53.21 -38.52 31.32
N LEU A 186 -52.74 -39.62 30.72
CA LEU A 186 -51.54 -39.60 29.86
C LEU A 186 -51.76 -38.77 28.58
N VAL A 187 -52.96 -38.82 28.00
CA VAL A 187 -53.35 -38.00 26.84
C VAL A 187 -53.37 -36.51 27.21
N ASP A 188 -54.00 -36.14 28.33
CA ASP A 188 -54.07 -34.73 28.76
C ASP A 188 -52.68 -34.20 29.14
N GLN A 189 -51.86 -35.05 29.75
CA GLN A 189 -50.46 -34.71 30.05
C GLN A 189 -49.68 -34.45 28.76
N ALA A 190 -49.90 -35.25 27.71
CA ALA A 190 -49.33 -35.00 26.40
C ALA A 190 -49.90 -33.72 25.76
N GLY A 191 -51.18 -33.43 25.96
CA GLY A 191 -51.85 -32.20 25.52
C GLY A 191 -51.23 -30.94 26.10
N VAL A 192 -50.98 -30.91 27.41
CA VAL A 192 -50.26 -29.80 28.07
C VAL A 192 -48.87 -29.62 27.50
N ARG A 193 -48.11 -30.71 27.29
CA ARG A 193 -46.78 -30.64 26.68
C ARG A 193 -46.87 -30.05 25.27
N ALA A 194 -47.81 -30.51 24.44
CA ALA A 194 -47.98 -30.02 23.08
C ALA A 194 -48.34 -28.53 23.02
N ALA A 195 -49.28 -28.09 23.86
CA ALA A 195 -49.66 -26.67 23.97
C ALA A 195 -48.47 -25.80 24.44
N GLY A 196 -47.71 -26.29 25.42
CA GLY A 196 -46.52 -25.61 25.92
C GLY A 196 -45.43 -25.44 24.84
N GLN A 197 -45.22 -26.47 24.01
CA GLN A 197 -44.26 -26.37 22.90
C GLN A 197 -44.71 -25.39 21.81
N ARG A 198 -46.01 -25.33 21.49
CA ARG A 198 -46.54 -24.35 20.53
C ARG A 198 -46.31 -22.91 21.02
N LEU A 199 -46.59 -22.66 22.29
CA LEU A 199 -46.34 -21.36 22.91
C LEU A 199 -44.85 -21.01 22.95
N ALA A 200 -44.00 -21.96 23.33
CA ALA A 200 -42.55 -21.77 23.35
C ALA A 200 -41.99 -21.42 21.97
N ALA A 201 -42.45 -22.11 20.92
CA ALA A 201 -42.05 -21.84 19.55
C ALA A 201 -42.39 -20.40 19.11
N ARG A 202 -43.60 -19.91 19.45
CA ARG A 202 -43.98 -18.52 19.15
C ARG A 202 -43.24 -17.47 19.98
N ARG A 203 -42.85 -17.79 21.22
CA ARG A 203 -41.98 -16.91 22.02
C ARG A 203 -40.58 -16.77 21.43
N VAL A 204 -40.04 -17.84 20.86
CA VAL A 204 -38.76 -17.77 20.13
C VAL A 204 -38.90 -16.84 18.93
N GLU A 205 -39.97 -16.97 18.16
CA GLU A 205 -40.26 -16.06 17.03
C GLU A 205 -40.35 -14.60 17.47
N LEU A 206 -41.02 -14.30 18.58
CA LEU A 206 -41.05 -12.94 19.16
C LEU A 206 -39.65 -12.44 19.52
N ALA A 207 -38.81 -13.28 20.12
CA ALA A 207 -37.45 -12.92 20.45
C ALA A 207 -36.57 -12.66 19.21
N GLU A 208 -36.86 -13.33 18.10
CA GLU A 208 -36.18 -13.17 16.81
C GLU A 208 -36.57 -11.88 16.06
N LEU A 209 -37.64 -11.19 16.47
CA LEU A 209 -37.97 -9.86 15.96
C LEU A 209 -36.95 -8.80 16.39
N VAL A 210 -36.19 -9.05 17.46
CA VAL A 210 -35.08 -8.18 17.84
C VAL A 210 -33.83 -8.69 17.14
N VAL A 211 -33.40 -7.96 16.12
CA VAL A 211 -32.17 -8.27 15.38
C VAL A 211 -30.97 -7.83 16.22
N ARG A 212 -30.03 -8.74 16.44
CA ARG A 212 -28.88 -8.53 17.33
C ARG A 212 -27.55 -8.70 16.62
N ALA A 213 -26.53 -8.02 17.13
CA ALA A 213 -25.17 -8.11 16.61
C ALA A 213 -24.56 -9.51 16.86
N PRO A 214 -24.05 -10.21 15.83
CA PRO A 214 -23.46 -11.54 16.00
C PRO A 214 -22.09 -11.52 16.69
N PHE A 215 -21.36 -10.40 16.60
CA PHE A 215 -20.08 -10.15 17.27
C PHE A 215 -19.97 -8.66 17.66
N ALA A 216 -18.90 -8.27 18.35
CA ALA A 216 -18.62 -6.88 18.68
C ALA A 216 -17.82 -6.21 17.55
N GLY A 217 -18.18 -4.99 17.17
CA GLY A 217 -17.58 -4.32 16.03
C GLY A 217 -18.17 -2.94 15.78
N VAL A 218 -17.99 -2.41 14.57
CA VAL A 218 -18.49 -1.10 14.15
C VAL A 218 -19.49 -1.28 13.02
N ILE A 219 -20.59 -0.53 13.07
CA ILE A 219 -21.55 -0.44 11.97
C ILE A 219 -20.89 0.30 10.81
N SER A 220 -20.52 -0.43 9.76
CA SER A 220 -19.80 0.12 8.60
C SER A 220 -20.72 0.76 7.59
N GLN A 221 -21.92 0.22 7.45
CA GLN A 221 -22.91 0.70 6.51
C GLN A 221 -24.31 0.35 7.00
N ARG A 222 -25.27 1.21 6.70
CA ARG A 222 -26.69 1.00 6.93
C ARG A 222 -27.39 0.85 5.59
N PHE A 223 -28.24 -0.16 5.51
CA PHE A 223 -28.95 -0.51 4.28
C PHE A 223 -30.46 -0.25 4.36
N ALA A 224 -31.01 -0.07 5.56
CA ALA A 224 -32.44 0.10 5.78
C ALA A 224 -32.76 1.18 6.82
N ASP A 225 -33.86 1.88 6.59
CA ASP A 225 -34.45 2.86 7.50
C ASP A 225 -35.66 2.27 8.25
N PRO A 226 -36.06 2.82 9.41
CA PRO A 226 -37.36 2.51 10.02
C PRO A 226 -38.51 2.65 9.00
N GLY A 227 -39.39 1.66 8.95
CA GLY A 227 -40.45 1.53 7.94
C GLY A 227 -40.06 0.75 6.68
N SER A 228 -38.78 0.40 6.51
CA SER A 228 -38.31 -0.42 5.37
C SER A 228 -38.72 -1.88 5.52
N PHE A 229 -39.04 -2.53 4.39
CA PHE A 229 -39.29 -3.97 4.34
C PHE A 229 -37.97 -4.75 4.12
N VAL A 230 -37.60 -5.57 5.09
CA VAL A 230 -36.36 -6.33 5.10
C VAL A 230 -36.59 -7.84 4.97
N THR A 231 -35.62 -8.56 4.38
CA THR A 231 -35.69 -10.02 4.13
C THR A 231 -34.40 -10.70 4.56
N PRO A 232 -34.43 -12.00 4.94
CA PRO A 232 -33.21 -12.73 5.30
C PRO A 232 -32.22 -12.81 4.13
N THR A 233 -30.95 -12.47 4.39
CA THR A 233 -29.88 -12.56 3.38
C THR A 233 -29.63 -14.01 3.00
N THR A 234 -29.71 -14.31 1.70
CA THR A 234 -29.33 -15.62 1.14
C THR A 234 -28.06 -15.47 0.31
N THR A 235 -27.38 -16.54 -0.07
CA THR A 235 -26.10 -16.44 -0.81
C THR A 235 -26.19 -15.67 -2.14
N ALA A 236 -27.40 -15.48 -2.69
CA ALA A 236 -27.66 -14.65 -3.87
C ALA A 236 -27.58 -13.13 -3.62
N SER A 237 -27.40 -12.72 -2.36
CA SER A 237 -27.44 -11.34 -1.87
C SER A 237 -26.14 -10.56 -1.95
N ALA A 238 -25.04 -11.22 -2.33
CA ALA A 238 -23.69 -10.62 -2.33
C ALA A 238 -23.39 -9.75 -3.56
N THR A 239 -24.27 -9.74 -4.56
CA THR A 239 -24.13 -8.90 -5.76
C THR A 239 -24.93 -7.61 -5.55
N ALA A 240 -24.27 -6.45 -5.68
CA ALA A 240 -24.94 -5.15 -5.70
C ALA A 240 -26.04 -5.16 -6.78
N GLY A 241 -27.31 -5.22 -6.35
CA GLY A 241 -28.48 -5.35 -7.23
C GLY A 241 -29.46 -6.46 -6.84
N ALA A 242 -29.04 -7.45 -6.04
CA ALA A 242 -30.00 -8.35 -5.39
C ALA A 242 -30.73 -7.56 -4.29
N THR A 243 -32.06 -7.64 -4.25
CA THR A 243 -33.00 -6.99 -3.31
C THR A 243 -32.87 -7.46 -1.86
N SER A 244 -31.65 -7.75 -1.45
CA SER A 244 -31.31 -8.35 -0.19
C SER A 244 -31.19 -7.24 0.82
N SER A 245 -32.34 -6.92 1.38
CA SER A 245 -32.56 -5.88 2.37
C SER A 245 -31.99 -6.31 3.72
N SER A 246 -30.66 -6.39 3.77
CA SER A 246 -29.91 -6.41 5.02
C SER A 246 -30.22 -5.12 5.78
N ILE A 247 -30.05 -5.13 7.10
CA ILE A 247 -30.34 -3.95 7.93
C ILE A 247 -29.10 -3.08 8.04
N VAL A 248 -28.00 -3.70 8.47
CA VAL A 248 -26.70 -3.06 8.66
C VAL A 248 -25.57 -4.02 8.30
N GLU A 249 -24.42 -3.44 7.98
CA GLU A 249 -23.15 -4.13 7.87
C GLU A 249 -22.34 -3.94 9.14
N LEU A 250 -21.91 -5.05 9.73
CA LEU A 250 -21.03 -5.04 10.90
C LEU A 250 -19.63 -5.49 10.51
N SER A 251 -18.64 -4.67 10.84
CA SER A 251 -17.23 -4.98 10.61
C SER A 251 -16.42 -4.99 11.89
N GLN A 252 -15.38 -5.84 11.94
CA GLN A 252 -14.43 -5.92 13.04
C GLN A 252 -13.01 -6.07 12.50
N GLY A 253 -12.07 -5.33 13.11
CA GLY A 253 -10.66 -5.37 12.76
C GLY A 253 -10.35 -4.72 11.41
N LEU A 254 -9.09 -4.41 11.19
CA LEU A 254 -8.59 -3.82 9.95
C LEU A 254 -7.44 -4.66 9.38
N GLU A 255 -7.57 -5.03 8.11
CA GLU A 255 -6.55 -5.74 7.34
C GLU A 255 -6.31 -5.05 6.00
N VAL A 256 -5.20 -5.39 5.34
CA VAL A 256 -4.86 -4.86 4.02
C VAL A 256 -4.86 -6.01 3.03
N ILE A 257 -5.59 -5.86 1.94
CA ILE A 257 -5.65 -6.83 0.84
C ILE A 257 -4.81 -6.27 -0.31
N ALA A 258 -3.62 -6.83 -0.49
CA ALA A 258 -2.71 -6.46 -1.58
C ALA A 258 -2.94 -7.36 -2.79
N LYS A 259 -3.09 -6.77 -3.98
CA LYS A 259 -3.33 -7.52 -5.22
C LYS A 259 -2.01 -7.77 -5.92
N VAL A 260 -1.42 -8.93 -5.68
CA VAL A 260 -0.08 -9.29 -6.19
C VAL A 260 -0.18 -10.03 -7.52
N PRO A 261 0.44 -9.55 -8.61
CA PRO A 261 0.44 -10.25 -9.90
C PRO A 261 1.07 -11.65 -9.80
N GLU A 262 0.63 -12.56 -10.67
CA GLU A 262 1.17 -13.93 -10.76
C GLU A 262 2.70 -13.97 -10.97
N SER A 263 3.28 -12.99 -11.68
CA SER A 263 4.74 -12.90 -11.88
C SER A 263 5.53 -12.68 -10.58
N ASP A 264 4.88 -12.12 -9.56
CA ASP A 264 5.56 -11.62 -8.35
C ASP A 264 5.23 -12.44 -7.10
N ILE A 265 4.13 -13.20 -7.12
CA ILE A 265 3.63 -13.94 -5.95
C ILE A 265 4.65 -14.95 -5.41
N GLY A 266 5.47 -15.55 -6.27
CA GLY A 266 6.52 -16.50 -5.87
C GLY A 266 7.62 -15.88 -4.99
N ARG A 267 7.71 -14.55 -4.91
CA ARG A 267 8.68 -13.83 -4.08
C ARG A 267 8.10 -13.42 -2.72
N VAL A 268 6.79 -13.48 -2.55
CA VAL A 268 6.08 -13.10 -1.32
C VAL A 268 5.90 -14.32 -0.43
N HIS A 269 6.32 -14.21 0.83
CA HIS A 269 6.27 -15.30 1.79
C HIS A 269 5.40 -14.96 3.00
N MET A 270 4.81 -15.97 3.63
CA MET A 270 4.07 -15.77 4.88
C MET A 270 4.99 -15.23 5.99
N GLY A 271 4.46 -14.33 6.81
CA GLY A 271 5.20 -13.67 7.90
C GLY A 271 6.14 -12.54 7.46
N GLN A 272 6.29 -12.32 6.15
CA GLN A 272 7.13 -11.26 5.61
C GLN A 272 6.64 -9.87 6.03
N SER A 273 7.58 -8.96 6.34
CA SER A 273 7.26 -7.56 6.64
C SER A 273 7.04 -6.76 5.36
N ALA A 274 6.03 -5.90 5.38
CA ALA A 274 5.68 -5.01 4.29
C ALA A 274 5.38 -3.61 4.85
N THR A 275 5.65 -2.60 4.04
CA THR A 275 5.31 -1.21 4.37
C THR A 275 4.08 -0.83 3.57
N VAL A 276 3.05 -0.38 4.26
CA VAL A 276 1.77 0.08 3.69
C VAL A 276 1.75 1.61 3.74
N ARG A 277 1.51 2.24 2.60
CA ARG A 277 1.32 3.68 2.47
C ARG A 277 -0.07 3.92 1.92
N VAL A 278 -0.92 4.57 2.69
CA VAL A 278 -2.30 4.86 2.31
C VAL A 278 -2.34 6.19 1.56
N ASP A 279 -3.10 6.27 0.47
CA ASP A 279 -3.15 7.49 -0.36
C ASP A 279 -3.64 8.72 0.39
N ALA A 280 -4.56 8.51 1.34
CA ALA A 280 -5.09 9.55 2.22
C ALA A 280 -4.03 10.13 3.17
N PHE A 281 -2.95 9.40 3.45
CA PHE A 281 -1.89 9.79 4.39
C PHE A 281 -0.51 9.55 3.76
N PRO A 282 -0.11 10.37 2.77
CA PRO A 282 1.11 10.12 1.98
C PRO A 282 2.40 10.19 2.81
N ASP A 283 2.40 10.97 3.89
CA ASP A 283 3.56 11.17 4.77
C ASP A 283 3.71 10.07 5.83
N GLN A 284 2.69 9.22 6.01
CA GLN A 284 2.68 8.15 7.00
C GLN A 284 2.97 6.79 6.36
N ARG A 285 3.73 5.96 7.07
CA ARG A 285 4.04 4.58 6.68
C ARG A 285 3.64 3.64 7.80
N PHE A 286 2.80 2.69 7.48
CA PHE A 286 2.33 1.68 8.41
C PHE A 286 3.08 0.37 8.16
N GLU A 287 3.64 -0.21 9.21
CA GLU A 287 4.25 -1.53 9.13
C GLU A 287 3.15 -2.60 9.15
N ALA A 288 3.28 -3.61 8.30
CA ALA A 288 2.35 -4.72 8.22
C ALA A 288 3.10 -6.05 8.03
N LYS A 289 2.44 -7.16 8.38
CA LYS A 289 2.98 -8.51 8.18
C LYS A 289 2.04 -9.34 7.33
N VAL A 290 2.60 -10.11 6.41
CA VAL A 290 1.83 -11.06 5.59
C VAL A 290 1.24 -12.13 6.51
N LEU A 291 -0.08 -12.14 6.63
CA LEU A 291 -0.81 -13.11 7.44
C LEU A 291 -1.10 -14.36 6.62
N ARG A 292 -1.59 -14.18 5.38
CA ARG A 292 -2.02 -15.28 4.51
C ARG A 292 -1.97 -14.87 3.05
N ILE A 293 -1.65 -15.84 2.20
CA ILE A 293 -1.75 -15.73 0.74
C ILE A 293 -2.98 -16.54 0.30
N THR A 294 -3.89 -15.94 -0.46
CA THR A 294 -5.05 -16.69 -1.00
C THR A 294 -4.57 -17.70 -2.06
N PRO A 295 -5.09 -18.94 -2.05
CA PRO A 295 -4.69 -19.95 -3.03
C PRO A 295 -5.40 -19.77 -4.39
N ARG A 296 -6.47 -18.95 -4.44
CA ARG A 296 -7.26 -18.72 -5.64
C ARG A 296 -6.88 -17.38 -6.26
N ALA A 297 -6.48 -17.41 -7.54
CA ALA A 297 -6.27 -16.20 -8.31
C ALA A 297 -7.60 -15.53 -8.68
N VAL A 298 -7.58 -14.20 -8.73
CA VAL A 298 -8.67 -13.35 -9.23
C VAL A 298 -8.19 -12.70 -10.52
N LYS A 299 -9.04 -12.70 -11.55
CA LYS A 299 -8.72 -12.08 -12.84
C LYS A 299 -9.52 -10.79 -13.00
N ILE A 300 -8.84 -9.65 -12.92
CA ILE A 300 -9.43 -8.32 -13.06
C ILE A 300 -8.75 -7.64 -14.24
N ASN A 301 -9.52 -7.11 -15.21
CA ASN A 301 -8.98 -6.43 -16.40
C ASN A 301 -7.93 -7.28 -17.17
N ASN A 302 -8.17 -8.58 -17.26
CA ASN A 302 -7.28 -9.56 -17.88
C ASN A 302 -5.90 -9.76 -17.20
N VAL A 303 -5.71 -9.20 -16.00
CA VAL A 303 -4.52 -9.44 -15.15
C VAL A 303 -4.88 -10.48 -14.10
N THR A 304 -4.07 -11.55 -14.01
CA THR A 304 -4.18 -12.58 -12.98
C THR A 304 -3.40 -12.12 -11.74
N SER A 305 -4.12 -11.93 -10.63
CA SER A 305 -3.54 -11.51 -9.35
C SER A 305 -4.00 -12.43 -8.21
N PHE A 306 -3.17 -12.52 -7.19
CA PHE A 306 -3.46 -13.21 -5.94
C PHE A 306 -3.65 -12.19 -4.83
N ASP A 307 -4.70 -12.36 -4.03
CA ASP A 307 -4.93 -11.50 -2.87
C ASP A 307 -4.03 -11.97 -1.71
N VAL A 308 -3.13 -11.10 -1.29
CA VAL A 308 -2.28 -11.28 -0.13
C VAL A 308 -2.85 -10.45 1.02
N VAL A 309 -3.21 -11.12 2.11
CA VAL A 309 -3.77 -10.47 3.29
C VAL A 309 -2.65 -10.13 4.26
N LEU A 310 -2.55 -8.86 4.61
CA LEU A 310 -1.60 -8.33 5.57
C LEU A 310 -2.32 -7.82 6.82
N ARG A 311 -1.73 -8.11 7.97
CA ARG A 311 -2.14 -7.55 9.26
C ARG A 311 -1.27 -6.34 9.58
N LEU A 312 -1.91 -5.20 9.83
CA LEU A 312 -1.24 -3.98 10.28
C LEU A 312 -0.64 -4.19 11.68
N VAL A 313 0.55 -3.63 11.90
CA VAL A 313 1.19 -3.60 13.21
C VAL A 313 0.58 -2.42 13.99
N GLY A 314 -0.45 -2.73 14.77
CA GLY A 314 -1.30 -1.73 15.44
C GLY A 314 -2.57 -1.41 14.66
N GLU A 315 -3.53 -0.77 15.33
CA GLU A 315 -4.79 -0.33 14.74
C GLU A 315 -4.89 1.20 14.83
N PRO A 316 -4.29 1.93 13.87
CA PRO A 316 -4.40 3.38 13.82
C PRO A 316 -5.86 3.78 13.54
N PRO A 317 -6.49 4.60 14.41
CA PRO A 317 -7.92 4.94 14.29
C PRO A 317 -8.25 5.83 13.08
N GLU A 318 -7.23 6.41 12.45
CA GLU A 318 -7.36 7.27 11.27
C GLU A 318 -7.68 6.47 9.99
N LEU A 319 -7.31 5.18 9.97
CA LEU A 319 -7.49 4.32 8.81
C LEU A 319 -8.92 3.78 8.76
N ARG A 320 -9.52 3.85 7.57
CA ARG A 320 -10.88 3.39 7.32
C ARG A 320 -10.91 2.29 6.26
N ILE A 321 -11.90 1.42 6.36
CA ILE A 321 -12.18 0.38 5.36
C ILE A 321 -12.49 1.07 4.02
N GLY A 322 -11.99 0.50 2.92
CA GLY A 322 -12.16 1.00 1.56
C GLY A 322 -11.08 1.99 1.09
N MET A 323 -10.13 2.39 1.94
CA MET A 323 -8.99 3.20 1.51
C MET A 323 -8.05 2.42 0.60
N THR A 324 -7.55 3.05 -0.45
CA THR A 324 -6.49 2.49 -1.31
C THR A 324 -5.12 2.70 -0.69
N ALA A 325 -4.25 1.70 -0.88
CA ALA A 325 -2.90 1.75 -0.36
C ALA A 325 -1.89 1.13 -1.33
N ASP A 326 -0.67 1.66 -1.30
CA ASP A 326 0.51 1.05 -1.90
C ASP A 326 1.23 0.19 -0.86
N ILE A 327 1.48 -1.07 -1.22
CA ILE A 327 2.14 -2.05 -0.37
C ILE A 327 3.49 -2.38 -0.98
N GLY A 328 4.56 -2.07 -0.24
CA GLY A 328 5.92 -2.47 -0.56
C GLY A 328 6.33 -3.70 0.24
N PHE A 329 6.44 -4.86 -0.43
CA PHE A 329 7.02 -6.06 0.18
C PHE A 329 8.53 -6.00 0.14
N ARG A 330 9.18 -6.19 1.28
CA ARG A 330 10.64 -6.26 1.37
C ARG A 330 11.11 -7.66 0.95
N THR A 331 11.21 -7.91 -0.35
CA THR A 331 11.67 -9.19 -0.94
C THR A 331 13.19 -9.29 -0.94
N GLY A 332 13.79 -9.39 0.26
CA GLY A 332 15.22 -9.66 0.44
C GLY A 332 16.18 -8.76 -0.38
N GLN A 333 17.38 -9.28 -0.63
CA GLN A 333 18.37 -8.66 -1.51
C GLN A 333 18.66 -9.61 -2.67
N VAL A 334 18.57 -9.09 -3.90
CA VAL A 334 19.00 -9.82 -5.09
C VAL A 334 20.46 -9.47 -5.32
N ARG A 335 21.34 -10.50 -5.26
CA ARG A 335 22.73 -10.36 -5.70
C ARG A 335 22.76 -10.23 -7.21
N ALA A 336 23.20 -9.08 -7.69
CA ALA A 336 23.41 -8.84 -9.10
C ALA A 336 24.92 -8.82 -9.39
N GLU A 337 25.35 -9.62 -10.36
CA GLU A 337 26.75 -9.64 -10.81
C GLU A 337 27.15 -8.30 -11.45
N THR A 338 26.20 -7.67 -12.15
CA THR A 338 26.39 -6.41 -12.86
C THR A 338 25.23 -5.46 -12.59
N LEU A 339 25.52 -4.36 -11.89
CA LEU A 339 24.62 -3.22 -11.69
C LEU A 339 25.12 -2.02 -12.45
N VAL A 340 24.20 -1.35 -13.13
CA VAL A 340 24.43 -0.05 -13.76
C VAL A 340 23.41 0.95 -13.25
N PRO A 341 23.77 2.25 -13.14
CA PRO A 341 22.79 3.28 -12.87
C PRO A 341 21.69 3.26 -13.94
N THR A 342 20.42 3.40 -13.55
CA THR A 342 19.28 3.39 -14.48
C THR A 342 19.41 4.46 -15.58
N VAL A 343 20.07 5.57 -15.27
CA VAL A 343 20.37 6.66 -16.23
C VAL A 343 21.35 6.25 -17.35
N ALA A 344 22.10 5.16 -17.16
CA ALA A 344 23.06 4.65 -18.15
C ALA A 344 22.43 3.76 -19.23
N ILE A 345 21.15 3.40 -19.05
CA ILE A 345 20.41 2.56 -19.98
C ILE A 345 19.83 3.44 -21.08
N VAL A 346 20.14 3.09 -22.33
CA VAL A 346 19.60 3.75 -23.52
C VAL A 346 18.91 2.73 -24.41
N THR A 347 17.90 3.17 -25.13
CA THR A 347 17.19 2.34 -26.11
C THR A 347 17.60 2.76 -27.51
N GLU A 348 18.30 1.88 -28.24
CA GLU A 348 18.68 2.11 -29.64
C GLU A 348 17.97 1.07 -30.53
N SER A 349 17.30 1.53 -31.60
CA SER A 349 16.54 0.68 -32.52
C SER A 349 15.55 -0.29 -31.83
N GLY A 350 14.90 0.16 -30.75
CA GLY A 350 13.90 -0.62 -30.00
C GLY A 350 14.48 -1.69 -29.07
N ARG A 351 15.81 -1.76 -28.88
CA ARG A 351 16.45 -2.68 -27.92
C ARG A 351 17.09 -1.88 -26.78
N PRO A 352 16.87 -2.27 -25.51
CA PRO A 352 17.60 -1.68 -24.40
C PRO A 352 19.07 -2.09 -24.44
N GLY A 353 19.95 -1.15 -24.08
CA GLY A 353 21.39 -1.34 -24.10
C GLY A 353 22.11 -0.32 -23.22
N VAL A 354 23.43 -0.44 -23.18
CA VAL A 354 24.31 0.51 -22.48
C VAL A 354 25.38 1.02 -23.45
N LEU A 355 25.84 2.25 -23.25
CA LEU A 355 26.91 2.84 -24.05
C LEU A 355 28.26 2.56 -23.38
N LEU A 356 29.09 1.76 -24.04
CA LEU A 356 30.46 1.49 -23.60
C LEU A 356 31.44 2.57 -24.07
N VAL A 357 32.53 2.72 -23.33
CA VAL A 357 33.69 3.50 -23.75
C VAL A 357 34.49 2.71 -24.81
N GLY A 358 34.27 3.05 -26.09
CA GLY A 358 34.96 2.46 -27.24
C GLY A 358 36.35 3.05 -27.51
N LYS A 359 37.00 2.60 -28.58
CA LYS A 359 38.31 3.13 -29.03
C LYS A 359 38.14 4.62 -29.39
N ASN A 360 39.08 5.47 -28.95
CA ASN A 360 39.03 6.94 -29.04
C ASN A 360 37.93 7.59 -28.18
N ASN A 361 37.54 6.95 -27.08
CA ASN A 361 36.51 7.38 -26.13
C ASN A 361 35.08 7.44 -26.68
N GLN A 362 34.82 7.05 -27.93
CA GLN A 362 33.46 7.18 -28.49
C GLN A 362 32.46 6.17 -27.87
N PRO A 363 31.20 6.57 -27.66
CA PRO A 363 30.17 5.68 -27.14
C PRO A 363 29.87 4.58 -28.17
N THR A 364 29.96 3.32 -27.73
CA THR A 364 29.59 2.15 -28.53
C THR A 364 28.41 1.46 -27.87
N PHE A 365 27.28 1.35 -28.57
CA PHE A 365 26.09 0.69 -28.06
C PHE A 365 26.32 -0.81 -27.93
N GLN A 366 26.04 -1.32 -26.74
CA GLN A 366 25.99 -2.75 -26.47
C GLN A 366 24.58 -3.12 -26.00
N PRO A 367 23.87 -4.01 -26.73
CA PRO A 367 22.59 -4.51 -26.25
C PRO A 367 22.79 -5.34 -24.99
N VAL A 368 21.93 -5.13 -24.00
CA VAL A 368 21.97 -5.88 -22.73
C VAL A 368 20.57 -6.36 -22.38
N GLU A 369 20.52 -7.49 -21.67
CA GLU A 369 19.29 -7.99 -21.11
C GLU A 369 19.11 -7.41 -19.71
N LEU A 370 18.08 -6.58 -19.56
CA LEU A 370 17.76 -5.94 -18.30
C LEU A 370 17.04 -6.90 -17.37
N GLY A 371 17.41 -6.86 -16.09
CA GLY A 371 16.73 -7.53 -15.01
C GLY A 371 15.97 -6.54 -14.13
N ILE A 372 16.01 -6.78 -12.82
CA ILE A 372 15.29 -5.99 -11.83
C ILE A 372 15.89 -4.58 -11.74
N SER A 373 15.05 -3.56 -11.77
CA SER A 373 15.42 -2.17 -11.49
C SER A 373 14.93 -1.79 -10.10
N SER A 374 15.78 -1.16 -9.28
CA SER A 374 15.43 -0.69 -7.93
C SER A 374 16.03 0.69 -7.68
N GLY A 375 15.19 1.72 -7.74
CA GLY A 375 15.58 3.11 -7.54
C GLY A 375 16.57 3.62 -8.59
N LYS A 376 17.81 3.83 -8.17
CA LYS A 376 18.88 4.41 -9.01
C LYS A 376 19.66 3.39 -9.85
N ASP A 377 19.54 2.11 -9.54
CA ASP A 377 20.36 1.04 -10.12
C ASP A 377 19.48 -0.03 -10.79
N THR A 378 19.96 -0.58 -11.89
CA THR A 378 19.30 -1.65 -12.65
C THR A 378 20.26 -2.82 -12.87
N GLN A 379 19.75 -4.03 -12.68
CA GLN A 379 20.47 -5.28 -12.92
C GLN A 379 20.58 -5.57 -14.41
N ILE A 380 21.76 -6.02 -14.83
CA ILE A 380 21.97 -6.61 -16.15
C ILE A 380 22.13 -8.12 -15.97
N ILE A 381 21.25 -8.89 -16.60
CA ILE A 381 21.27 -10.36 -16.56
C ILE A 381 22.33 -10.90 -17.52
N SER A 382 22.38 -10.34 -18.73
CA SER A 382 23.30 -10.77 -19.77
C SER A 382 23.76 -9.60 -20.64
N GLY A 383 24.95 -9.72 -21.22
CA GLY A 383 25.50 -8.73 -22.15
C GLY A 383 26.49 -7.73 -21.55
N LEU A 384 26.69 -7.66 -20.23
CA LEU A 384 27.71 -6.79 -19.63
C LEU A 384 28.45 -7.48 -18.47
N LYS A 385 29.78 -7.38 -18.46
CA LYS A 385 30.63 -7.87 -17.36
C LYS A 385 30.84 -6.79 -16.31
N SER A 386 30.90 -7.21 -15.05
CA SER A 386 31.29 -6.35 -13.93
C SER A 386 32.67 -5.71 -14.17
N GLY A 387 32.84 -4.46 -13.77
CA GLY A 387 34.05 -3.65 -13.98
C GLY A 387 34.12 -2.89 -15.30
N THR A 388 33.10 -3.00 -16.17
CA THR A 388 33.06 -2.27 -17.45
C THR A 388 32.63 -0.83 -17.23
N ARG A 389 33.31 0.14 -17.87
CA ARG A 389 32.91 1.56 -17.84
C ARG A 389 31.77 1.81 -18.81
N VAL A 390 30.67 2.36 -18.28
CA VAL A 390 29.46 2.71 -19.02
C VAL A 390 29.26 4.21 -18.95
N PHE A 391 28.79 4.84 -20.04
CA PHE A 391 28.40 6.24 -20.02
C PHE A 391 27.06 6.44 -19.29
N ILE A 392 27.04 7.38 -18.34
CA ILE A 392 25.81 7.85 -17.66
C ILE A 392 25.21 9.07 -18.35
N ASP A 393 26.01 9.79 -19.14
CA ASP A 393 25.60 10.95 -19.92
C ASP A 393 26.47 11.03 -21.19
N LEU A 394 25.88 11.55 -22.27
CA LEU A 394 26.54 11.64 -23.57
C LEU A 394 27.51 12.82 -23.54
N PRO A 395 28.82 12.60 -23.76
CA PRO A 395 29.76 13.69 -23.77
C PRO A 395 29.47 14.65 -24.96
N PRO A 396 29.73 15.97 -24.82
CA PRO A 396 29.33 16.99 -25.81
C PRO A 396 29.97 16.80 -27.20
N TRP A 397 30.98 15.94 -27.32
CA TRP A 397 31.70 15.60 -28.54
C TRP A 397 31.26 14.25 -29.14
N ALA A 398 30.32 13.53 -28.53
CA ALA A 398 29.68 12.38 -29.14
C ALA A 398 28.76 12.84 -30.28
N LYS A 399 28.96 12.32 -31.49
CA LYS A 399 28.08 12.59 -32.62
C LYS A 399 26.67 12.09 -32.28
N LYS A 400 25.67 12.98 -32.25
CA LYS A 400 24.26 12.59 -32.29
C LYS A 400 24.03 11.81 -33.58
N ARG A 401 23.80 10.51 -33.48
CA ARG A 401 23.27 9.74 -34.60
C ARG A 401 21.75 9.97 -34.65
N PRO A 402 21.18 10.21 -35.85
CA PRO A 402 19.79 10.57 -36.04
C PRO A 402 18.83 9.45 -35.62
#